data_AF-A0A523Z4R6-F1
#
_entry.id   AF-A0A523Z4R6-F1
#
_cell.length_a   1.000
_cell.length_b   1.000
_cell.length_c   1.000
_cell.angle_alpha   90.00
_cell.angle_beta   90.00
_cell.angle_gamma   90.00
#
_symmetry.space_group_name_H-M   'P 1'
#
loop_
_entity.id
_entity.type
_entity.pdbx_description
1 polymer ?
#
loop_
_entity_poly.entity_id
_entity_poly.type
_entity_poly.pdbx_seq_one_letter_code
_entity_poly.pdbx_strand_id
1 'polypeptide(L)'
;QVQRVPMKDGQPVTGFSTADDEHELPVEPKYYYYDEWDFRAGDYKPRWCRVVEYAVSEGMPQYYEQTLAKYSSLAAQTRRQFELLRPEMFRKVKRLLDGEEFDLDAVTEYVVERRAGHTPSGKVYWRRNKVQRDVSVAFLLDMSASTDEEITKHERRQAQDEFDDDPRRYFSWWMARRAQELMTPPKRIIDLEKESIVLLIKALETIGDTYGIYGFSGYGRDNVEFYVVKDMDETLSEHVKKRIDKIAPVRSTRMGPAIRHATSKLEMRTSKVRILFLVSDGRPQDHGYGRDRTEKEYAIHDTHTALQEAKRNGIVPFCLTVDRYGHDYLKQMCQDMAYAVVPDIESLPSRITTLYRRLTE
;
A
#
# COMPACT_ATOMS: atom_id res chain seq x y z
N GLN A 1 -12.22 -4.59 69.14
CA GLN A 1 -11.08 -3.67 69.28
C GLN A 1 -10.54 -3.39 67.89
N VAL A 2 -10.80 -2.20 67.36
CA VAL A 2 -10.35 -1.78 66.02
C VAL A 2 -8.98 -1.15 66.20
N GLN A 3 -7.92 -1.86 65.79
CA GLN A 3 -6.55 -1.40 65.93
C GLN A 3 -6.22 -0.44 64.78
N ARG A 4 -6.28 0.87 65.07
CA ARG A 4 -5.82 1.93 64.15
C ARG A 4 -4.29 1.90 64.10
N VAL A 5 -3.73 1.62 62.93
CA VAL A 5 -2.30 1.78 62.66
C VAL A 5 -2.03 3.27 62.39
N PRO A 6 -1.03 3.91 63.03
CA PRO A 6 -0.74 5.32 62.81
C PRO A 6 0.03 5.51 61.49
N MET A 7 -0.50 6.37 60.60
CA MET A 7 0.30 6.95 59.51
C MET A 7 1.32 7.90 60.11
N LYS A 8 2.61 7.69 59.82
CA LYS A 8 3.69 8.65 60.09
C LYS A 8 3.94 9.47 58.83
N ASP A 9 3.90 10.79 58.99
CA ASP A 9 4.27 11.78 57.98
C ASP A 9 5.74 11.67 57.57
N GLY A 10 6.01 12.14 56.34
CA GLY A 10 7.17 11.81 55.53
C GLY A 10 8.55 12.08 56.13
N GLN A 11 9.46 11.18 55.77
CA GLN A 11 10.89 11.45 55.71
C GLN A 11 11.39 11.13 54.30
N PRO A 12 12.23 11.99 53.68
CA PRO A 12 12.75 11.75 52.35
C PRO A 12 13.77 10.62 52.41
N VAL A 13 13.55 9.59 51.59
CA VAL A 13 14.50 8.46 51.46
C VAL A 13 15.66 8.94 50.60
N THR A 14 16.68 9.52 51.24
CA THR A 14 17.95 9.83 50.59
C THR A 14 18.80 8.57 50.53
N GLY A 15 19.03 8.04 49.33
CA GLY A 15 20.16 7.16 49.06
C GLY A 15 19.85 5.85 48.34
N PHE A 16 19.67 5.92 47.02
CA PHE A 16 20.29 4.96 46.11
C PHE A 16 20.80 5.74 44.89
N SER A 17 22.12 5.83 44.78
CA SER A 17 22.82 6.19 43.54
C SER A 17 22.88 4.97 42.64
N THR A 18 22.64 5.13 41.35
CA THR A 18 23.69 5.08 40.31
C THR A 18 23.09 5.46 38.96
N ALA A 19 23.94 6.04 38.13
CA ALA A 19 23.66 6.56 36.81
C ALA A 19 23.14 5.50 35.83
N ASP A 20 22.54 6.01 34.75
CA ASP A 20 22.27 5.35 33.46
C ASP A 20 21.16 4.30 33.40
N ASP A 21 19.93 4.72 33.69
CA ASP A 21 18.72 4.09 33.13
C ASP A 21 17.71 5.17 32.72
N GLU A 22 18.11 6.06 31.81
CA GLU A 22 17.16 6.78 30.96
C GLU A 22 16.53 5.77 29.98
N HIS A 23 15.66 4.90 30.49
CA HIS A 23 14.73 4.20 29.61
C HIS A 23 13.83 5.27 29.01
N GLU A 24 13.98 5.52 27.70
CA GLU A 24 13.02 6.33 26.95
C GLU A 24 11.60 5.87 27.33
N LEU A 25 10.79 6.80 27.83
CA LEU A 25 9.38 6.51 28.14
C LEU A 25 8.76 5.85 26.91
N PRO A 26 8.01 4.74 27.08
CA PRO A 26 7.39 4.07 25.94
C PRO A 26 6.53 5.09 25.18
N VAL A 27 6.81 5.23 23.88
CA VAL A 27 6.11 6.17 23.00
C VAL A 27 4.61 5.95 23.16
N GLU A 28 3.90 6.97 23.64
CA GLU A 28 2.46 6.86 23.83
C GLU A 28 1.78 6.57 22.48
N PRO A 29 0.91 5.54 22.40
CA PRO A 29 0.19 5.25 21.18
C PRO A 29 -0.74 6.42 20.83
N LYS A 30 -0.71 6.84 19.55
CA LYS A 30 -1.58 7.92 19.08
C LYS A 30 -2.94 7.34 18.71
N TYR A 31 -4.00 7.98 19.19
CA TYR A 31 -5.38 7.55 18.96
C TYR A 31 -6.10 8.51 18.02
N TYR A 32 -6.79 7.93 17.03
CA TYR A 32 -7.62 8.65 16.09
C TYR A 32 -9.00 8.02 16.03
N TYR A 33 -10.01 8.83 15.73
CA TYR A 33 -11.39 8.36 15.61
C TYR A 33 -11.90 8.66 14.22
N TYR A 34 -12.48 7.64 13.59
CA TYR A 34 -13.04 7.72 12.25
C TYR A 34 -14.49 7.28 12.25
N ASP A 35 -15.23 7.86 11.31
CA ASP A 35 -16.59 7.47 11.05
C ASP A 35 -16.60 6.14 10.29
N GLU A 36 -17.62 5.33 10.53
CA GLU A 36 -17.86 4.09 9.80
C GLU A 36 -19.15 4.22 9.01
N TRP A 37 -19.12 3.82 7.73
CA TRP A 37 -20.32 3.82 6.92
C TRP A 37 -21.21 2.64 7.28
N ASP A 38 -22.46 2.91 7.65
CA ASP A 38 -23.49 1.90 7.82
C ASP A 38 -24.34 1.82 6.55
N PHE A 39 -24.07 0.81 5.71
CA PHE A 39 -24.77 0.63 4.44
C PHE A 39 -26.27 0.38 4.59
N ARG A 40 -26.74 -0.10 5.75
CA ARG A 40 -28.16 -0.38 6.00
C ARG A 40 -28.91 0.88 6.40
N ALA A 41 -28.27 1.71 7.21
CA ALA A 41 -28.79 3.03 7.56
C ALA A 41 -28.66 4.03 6.41
N GLY A 42 -27.69 3.80 5.50
CA GLY A 42 -27.34 4.76 4.47
C GLY A 42 -26.71 6.02 5.05
N ASP A 43 -26.04 5.90 6.20
CA ASP A 43 -25.46 7.03 6.93
C ASP A 43 -24.22 6.59 7.73
N TYR A 44 -23.46 7.58 8.21
CA TYR A 44 -22.26 7.38 9.00
C TYR A 44 -22.56 7.19 10.48
N LYS A 45 -21.80 6.28 11.10
CA LYS A 45 -21.66 6.20 12.56
C LYS A 45 -20.50 7.11 12.99
N PRO A 46 -20.77 8.23 13.65
CA PRO A 46 -19.74 9.21 13.97
C PRO A 46 -18.77 8.67 15.01
N ARG A 47 -17.46 8.88 14.79
CA ARG A 47 -16.35 8.48 15.69
C ARG A 47 -16.44 7.04 16.18
N TRP A 48 -16.97 6.15 15.33
CA TRP A 48 -17.30 4.78 15.69
C TRP A 48 -16.08 3.88 15.80
N CYS A 49 -15.07 4.14 14.97
CA CYS A 49 -13.85 3.35 14.92
C CYS A 49 -12.69 4.12 15.53
N ARG A 50 -11.96 3.46 16.43
CA ARG A 50 -10.72 3.97 17.03
C ARG A 50 -9.52 3.30 16.36
N VAL A 51 -8.72 4.11 15.70
CA VAL A 51 -7.44 3.72 15.11
C VAL A 51 -6.32 4.04 16.09
N VAL A 52 -5.43 3.09 16.32
CA VAL A 52 -4.25 3.21 17.19
C VAL A 52 -3.00 3.09 16.34
N GLU A 53 -2.19 4.14 16.34
CA GLU A 53 -0.96 4.20 15.55
C GLU A 53 0.23 3.68 16.37
N TYR A 54 0.93 2.68 15.83
CA TYR A 54 2.13 2.07 16.40
C TYR A 54 3.31 2.23 15.46
N ALA A 55 4.47 2.61 15.98
CA ALA A 55 5.72 2.47 15.23
C ALA A 55 6.13 0.98 15.22
N VAL A 56 6.47 0.45 14.05
CA VAL A 56 6.91 -0.95 13.94
C VAL A 56 8.29 -1.11 14.58
N SER A 57 8.45 -2.17 15.39
CA SER A 57 9.75 -2.52 15.98
C SER A 57 10.77 -2.91 14.92
N GLU A 58 12.05 -2.73 15.20
CA GLU A 58 13.11 -3.17 14.29
C GLU A 58 13.34 -4.69 14.35
N GLY A 59 13.51 -5.31 13.19
CA GLY A 59 13.90 -6.71 13.02
C GLY A 59 15.31 -6.88 12.50
N MET A 60 15.51 -7.94 11.73
CA MET A 60 16.80 -8.31 11.18
C MET A 60 17.12 -7.46 9.93
N PRO A 61 18.30 -6.80 9.87
CA PRO A 61 18.66 -5.96 8.73
C PRO A 61 18.88 -6.75 7.42
N GLN A 62 19.18 -8.04 7.52
CA GLN A 62 19.56 -8.86 6.36
C GLN A 62 18.40 -9.17 5.42
N TYR A 63 17.14 -9.15 5.90
CA TYR A 63 15.98 -9.57 5.12
C TYR A 63 15.81 -8.73 3.84
N TYR A 64 15.94 -7.40 3.96
CA TYR A 64 15.78 -6.48 2.84
C TYR A 64 16.81 -6.74 1.72
N GLU A 65 18.09 -6.82 2.10
CA GLU A 65 19.19 -7.04 1.15
C GLU A 65 19.14 -8.46 0.54
N GLN A 66 18.79 -9.48 1.33
CA GLN A 66 18.62 -10.85 0.84
C GLN A 66 17.48 -10.94 -0.17
N THR A 67 16.37 -10.24 0.07
CA THR A 67 15.24 -10.21 -0.85
C THR A 67 15.62 -9.57 -2.17
N LEU A 68 16.34 -8.45 -2.15
CA LEU A 68 16.85 -7.81 -3.37
C LEU A 68 17.86 -8.68 -4.11
N ALA A 69 18.72 -9.41 -3.40
CA ALA A 69 19.67 -10.34 -4.02
C ALA A 69 18.94 -11.53 -4.69
N LYS A 70 17.95 -12.10 -4.00
CA LYS A 70 17.10 -13.21 -4.47
C LYS A 70 16.35 -12.85 -5.75
N TYR A 71 15.80 -11.65 -5.83
CA TYR A 71 15.03 -11.16 -6.98
C TYR A 71 15.78 -10.10 -7.79
N SER A 72 17.11 -10.19 -7.86
CA SER A 72 17.95 -9.16 -8.50
C SER A 72 17.60 -8.89 -9.96
N SER A 73 17.27 -9.93 -10.73
CA SER A 73 16.80 -9.81 -12.12
C SER A 73 15.47 -9.05 -12.21
N LEU A 74 14.54 -9.37 -11.31
CA LEU A 74 13.22 -8.75 -11.24
C LEU A 74 13.32 -7.29 -10.77
N ALA A 75 14.11 -7.01 -9.74
CA ALA A 75 14.40 -5.66 -9.27
C ALA A 75 15.01 -4.80 -10.38
N ALA A 76 15.95 -5.35 -11.15
CA ALA A 76 16.52 -4.66 -12.30
C ALA A 76 15.48 -4.39 -13.41
N GLN A 77 14.56 -5.33 -13.65
CA GLN A 77 13.46 -5.16 -14.60
C GLN A 77 12.47 -4.08 -14.13
N THR A 78 12.00 -4.15 -12.88
CA THR A 78 11.11 -3.13 -12.28
C THR A 78 11.75 -1.76 -12.35
N ARG A 79 13.03 -1.66 -12.01
CA ARG A 79 13.78 -0.42 -12.09
C ARG A 79 13.80 0.15 -13.51
N ARG A 80 14.18 -0.65 -14.52
CA ARG A 80 14.19 -0.19 -15.92
C ARG A 80 12.81 0.26 -16.38
N GLN A 81 11.77 -0.48 -16.00
CA GLN A 81 10.39 -0.14 -16.35
C GLN A 81 9.94 1.19 -15.72
N PHE A 82 10.33 1.44 -14.48
CA PHE A 82 10.06 2.69 -13.75
C PHE A 82 10.92 3.85 -14.28
N GLU A 83 12.16 3.62 -14.69
CA GLU A 83 13.00 4.62 -15.37
C GLU A 83 12.36 5.13 -16.67
N LEU A 84 11.64 4.27 -17.41
CA LEU A 84 10.85 4.68 -18.59
C LEU A 84 9.65 5.57 -18.24
N LEU A 85 9.19 5.58 -16.98
CA LEU A 85 8.11 6.47 -16.51
C LEU A 85 8.63 7.82 -16.03
N ARG A 86 9.95 8.01 -15.96
CA ARG A 86 10.55 9.29 -15.61
C ARG A 86 10.20 10.28 -16.73
N PRO A 87 9.50 11.39 -16.45
CA PRO A 87 9.22 12.38 -17.48
C PRO A 87 10.53 12.82 -18.11
N GLU A 88 10.51 13.09 -19.42
CA GLU A 88 11.59 13.88 -20.02
C GLU A 88 11.68 15.17 -19.22
N MET A 89 12.82 15.39 -18.56
CA MET A 89 13.06 16.56 -17.70
C MET A 89 12.83 17.88 -18.44
N PHE A 90 12.69 17.84 -19.77
CA PHE A 90 12.40 18.96 -20.64
C PHE A 90 11.42 18.53 -21.74
N ARG A 91 10.11 18.71 -21.53
CA ARG A 91 9.14 18.55 -22.61
C ARG A 91 9.18 19.79 -23.50
N LYS A 92 9.44 19.62 -24.80
CA LYS A 92 9.35 20.71 -25.78
C LYS A 92 7.88 21.04 -26.03
N VAL A 93 7.46 22.24 -25.66
CA VAL A 93 6.14 22.78 -26.06
C VAL A 93 6.36 23.58 -27.33
N LYS A 94 5.79 23.09 -28.43
CA LYS A 94 5.90 23.66 -29.79
C LYS A 94 4.75 24.62 -30.08
N ARG A 95 4.85 25.36 -31.20
CA ARG A 95 3.82 26.29 -31.70
C ARG A 95 3.41 27.34 -30.66
N LEU A 96 4.38 28.06 -30.12
CA LEU A 96 4.20 29.18 -29.20
C LEU A 96 4.46 30.51 -29.92
N LEU A 97 3.79 31.58 -29.48
CA LEU A 97 4.04 32.95 -29.97
C LEU A 97 5.41 33.49 -29.51
N ASP A 98 5.91 32.96 -28.41
CA ASP A 98 7.19 33.32 -27.79
C ASP A 98 7.80 32.06 -27.15
N GLY A 99 9.12 31.94 -27.20
CA GLY A 99 9.83 30.74 -26.73
C GLY A 99 11.35 30.91 -26.75
N GLU A 100 12.05 29.83 -26.42
CA GLU A 100 13.51 29.83 -26.35
C GLU A 100 14.15 29.80 -27.74
N GLU A 101 13.54 29.04 -28.66
CA GLU A 101 14.03 28.86 -30.03
C GLU A 101 12.87 28.77 -31.03
N PHE A 102 13.20 28.93 -32.32
CA PHE A 102 12.25 28.75 -33.42
C PHE A 102 11.98 27.27 -33.69
N ASP A 103 10.70 26.94 -33.91
CA ASP A 103 10.28 25.62 -34.40
C ASP A 103 10.35 25.64 -35.93
N LEU A 104 11.38 25.02 -36.49
CA LEU A 104 11.66 25.05 -37.92
C LEU A 104 10.46 24.59 -38.77
N ASP A 105 9.68 23.63 -38.28
CA ASP A 105 8.47 23.14 -38.95
C ASP A 105 7.42 24.27 -39.05
N ALA A 106 7.16 24.95 -37.94
CA ALA A 106 6.20 26.05 -37.86
C ALA A 106 6.67 27.30 -38.62
N VAL A 107 7.98 27.58 -38.64
CA VAL A 107 8.57 28.65 -39.46
C VAL A 107 8.41 28.33 -40.95
N THR A 108 8.63 27.08 -41.34
CA THR A 108 8.48 26.65 -42.73
C THR A 108 7.02 26.80 -43.17
N GLU A 109 6.08 26.34 -42.34
CA GLU A 109 4.63 26.48 -42.56
C GLU A 109 4.23 27.96 -42.66
N TYR A 110 4.73 28.81 -41.75
CA TYR A 110 4.52 30.27 -41.78
C TYR A 110 4.97 30.91 -43.09
N VAL A 111 6.16 30.55 -43.60
CA VAL A 111 6.70 31.11 -44.85
C VAL A 111 5.90 30.62 -46.07
N VAL A 112 5.51 29.34 -46.07
CA VAL A 112 4.70 28.76 -47.15
C VAL A 112 3.32 29.41 -47.22
N GLU A 113 2.60 29.49 -46.11
CA GLU A 113 1.27 30.13 -46.03
C GLU A 113 1.31 31.60 -46.43
N ARG A 114 2.33 32.33 -45.97
CA ARG A 114 2.53 33.74 -46.32
C ARG A 114 2.78 33.92 -47.82
N ARG A 115 3.55 33.02 -48.44
CA ARG A 115 3.78 33.03 -49.90
C ARG A 115 2.54 32.62 -50.69
N ALA A 116 1.69 31.78 -50.13
CA ALA A 116 0.41 31.38 -50.71
C ALA A 116 -0.70 32.45 -50.57
N GLY A 117 -0.43 33.57 -49.88
CA GLY A 117 -1.40 34.66 -49.69
C GLY A 117 -2.37 34.44 -48.53
N HIS A 118 -2.14 33.42 -47.69
CA HIS A 118 -2.90 33.20 -46.46
C HIS A 118 -2.32 34.00 -45.29
N THR A 119 -3.10 34.17 -44.22
CA THR A 119 -2.62 34.77 -42.97
C THR A 119 -2.08 33.67 -42.06
N PRO A 120 -0.75 33.56 -41.91
CA PRO A 120 -0.17 32.48 -41.13
C PRO A 120 -0.27 32.73 -39.63
N SER A 121 -0.21 31.65 -38.86
CA SER A 121 -0.13 31.69 -37.40
C SER A 121 1.25 32.18 -36.93
N GLY A 122 1.31 33.20 -36.07
CA GLY A 122 2.56 33.70 -35.48
C GLY A 122 3.23 32.75 -34.47
N LYS A 123 2.67 31.57 -34.26
CA LYS A 123 3.12 30.57 -33.27
C LYS A 123 4.33 29.79 -33.77
N VAL A 124 5.47 30.45 -33.94
CA VAL A 124 6.68 29.89 -34.56
C VAL A 124 7.78 29.47 -33.58
N TYR A 125 7.55 29.60 -32.28
CA TYR A 125 8.54 29.29 -31.24
C TYR A 125 8.24 27.98 -30.52
N TRP A 126 9.26 27.44 -29.85
CA TRP A 126 9.12 26.39 -28.86
C TRP A 126 9.93 26.70 -27.58
N ARG A 127 9.54 26.11 -26.45
CA ARG A 127 10.22 26.26 -25.15
C ARG A 127 10.37 24.90 -24.47
N ARG A 128 11.42 24.70 -23.67
CA ARG A 128 11.52 23.57 -22.74
C ARG A 128 10.77 23.87 -21.45
N ASN A 129 9.71 23.14 -21.16
CA ASN A 129 9.13 23.15 -19.81
C ASN A 129 9.74 22.02 -18.98
N LYS A 130 10.28 22.39 -17.82
CA LYS A 130 10.72 21.41 -16.81
C LYS A 130 9.49 20.76 -16.20
N VAL A 131 9.13 19.56 -16.65
CA VAL A 131 8.07 18.77 -16.03
C VAL A 131 8.70 18.04 -14.85
N GLN A 132 8.44 18.54 -13.64
CA GLN A 132 8.82 17.81 -12.43
C GLN A 132 7.70 16.82 -12.09
N ARG A 133 8.10 15.56 -11.96
CA ARG A 133 7.27 14.52 -11.38
C ARG A 133 7.05 14.84 -9.91
N ASP A 134 5.79 14.81 -9.48
CA ASP A 134 5.39 15.19 -8.14
C ASP A 134 4.26 14.25 -7.69
N VAL A 135 4.69 13.09 -7.20
CA VAL A 135 3.82 11.97 -6.83
C VAL A 135 4.10 11.56 -5.39
N SER A 136 3.03 11.37 -4.60
CA SER A 136 3.11 10.74 -3.27
C SER A 136 2.32 9.44 -3.23
N VAL A 137 2.91 8.40 -2.66
CA VAL A 137 2.31 7.06 -2.59
C VAL A 137 2.20 6.59 -1.14
N ALA A 138 1.02 6.14 -0.69
CA ALA A 138 0.90 5.40 0.56
C ALA A 138 0.68 3.92 0.25
N PHE A 139 1.59 3.05 0.72
CA PHE A 139 1.33 1.61 0.76
C PHE A 139 0.63 1.28 2.07
N LEU A 140 -0.54 0.65 1.97
CA LEU A 140 -1.32 0.18 3.09
C LEU A 140 -1.44 -1.34 2.99
N LEU A 141 -0.74 -2.04 3.88
CA LEU A 141 -0.56 -3.48 3.87
C LEU A 141 -1.51 -4.14 4.85
N ASP A 142 -2.20 -5.18 4.39
CA ASP A 142 -3.00 -6.00 5.25
C ASP A 142 -2.09 -6.90 6.11
N MET A 143 -2.17 -6.75 7.43
CA MET A 143 -1.44 -7.59 8.38
C MET A 143 -2.42 -8.50 9.13
N SER A 144 -3.53 -8.88 8.52
CA SER A 144 -4.50 -9.80 9.11
C SER A 144 -4.02 -11.26 9.08
N ALA A 145 -4.68 -12.12 9.84
CA ALA A 145 -4.32 -13.52 10.01
C ALA A 145 -4.50 -14.36 8.74
N SER A 146 -5.35 -13.94 7.80
CA SER A 146 -5.48 -14.61 6.50
C SER A 146 -4.17 -14.57 5.71
N THR A 147 -3.34 -13.54 5.94
CA THR A 147 -2.04 -13.41 5.27
C THR A 147 -1.02 -14.47 5.68
N ASP A 148 -1.27 -15.23 6.77
CA ASP A 148 -0.46 -16.39 7.17
C ASP A 148 -0.78 -17.65 6.34
N GLU A 149 -1.83 -17.63 5.52
CA GLU A 149 -2.17 -18.76 4.67
C GLU A 149 -1.10 -18.99 3.59
N GLU A 150 -0.78 -20.27 3.34
CA GLU A 150 0.15 -20.66 2.28
C GLU A 150 -0.52 -20.51 0.91
N ILE A 151 0.21 -19.92 -0.05
CA ILE A 151 -0.30 -19.68 -1.41
C ILE A 151 -0.82 -21.00 -2.04
N THR A 152 -0.13 -22.13 -1.83
CA THR A 152 -0.55 -23.42 -2.38
C THR A 152 -1.71 -24.10 -1.62
N LYS A 153 -1.95 -23.76 -0.35
CA LYS A 153 -3.10 -24.24 0.44
C LYS A 153 -4.35 -23.43 0.13
N HIS A 154 -4.20 -22.12 -0.08
CA HIS A 154 -5.28 -21.26 -0.58
C HIS A 154 -5.80 -21.78 -1.92
N GLU A 155 -4.91 -22.13 -2.86
CA GLU A 155 -5.28 -22.80 -4.13
C GLU A 155 -5.96 -24.16 -3.91
N ARG A 156 -5.52 -24.99 -2.94
CA ARG A 156 -6.08 -26.32 -2.64
C ARG A 156 -7.49 -26.29 -2.07
N ARG A 157 -7.75 -25.41 -1.08
CA ARG A 157 -9.09 -25.28 -0.46
C ARG A 157 -10.14 -24.89 -1.50
N GLN A 158 -9.74 -24.09 -2.48
CA GLN A 158 -10.63 -23.61 -3.53
C GLN A 158 -10.74 -24.60 -4.71
N ALA A 159 -9.69 -25.35 -5.03
CA ALA A 159 -9.72 -26.41 -6.05
C ALA A 159 -10.47 -27.69 -5.59
N GLN A 160 -10.65 -27.89 -4.27
CA GLN A 160 -11.44 -29.01 -3.73
C GLN A 160 -12.92 -28.96 -4.12
N ASP A 161 -13.42 -27.82 -4.60
CA ASP A 161 -14.79 -27.67 -5.12
C ASP A 161 -14.94 -28.15 -6.58
N GLU A 162 -13.86 -28.59 -7.25
CA GLU A 162 -13.85 -28.92 -8.70
C GLU A 162 -13.32 -30.33 -9.05
N PHE A 163 -13.10 -31.24 -8.09
CA PHE A 163 -12.63 -32.59 -8.40
C PHE A 163 -13.75 -33.62 -8.57
N ASP A 164 -13.73 -34.30 -9.71
CA ASP A 164 -14.50 -35.53 -10.01
C ASP A 164 -13.82 -36.77 -9.37
N ASP A 165 -14.63 -37.76 -8.95
CA ASP A 165 -14.30 -38.90 -8.08
C ASP A 165 -13.34 -39.96 -8.72
N ASP A 166 -12.08 -39.60 -9.08
CA ASP A 166 -11.05 -40.58 -9.49
C ASP A 166 -9.87 -40.71 -8.48
N PRO A 167 -9.83 -41.80 -7.67
CA PRO A 167 -8.81 -42.04 -6.65
C PRO A 167 -7.37 -42.22 -7.16
N ARG A 168 -7.16 -42.60 -8.43
CA ARG A 168 -5.81 -42.89 -8.96
C ARG A 168 -5.03 -41.62 -9.31
N ARG A 169 -5.71 -40.61 -9.84
CA ARG A 169 -5.14 -39.27 -10.08
C ARG A 169 -4.79 -38.57 -8.79
N TYR A 170 -5.60 -38.74 -7.75
CA TYR A 170 -5.34 -38.21 -6.41
C TYR A 170 -4.03 -38.77 -5.82
N PHE A 171 -3.78 -40.08 -5.97
CA PHE A 171 -2.60 -40.74 -5.40
C PHE A 171 -1.28 -40.37 -6.11
N SER A 172 -1.28 -40.24 -7.43
CA SER A 172 -0.09 -39.82 -8.19
C SER A 172 0.24 -38.35 -7.98
N TRP A 173 -0.78 -37.49 -7.92
CA TRP A 173 -0.67 -36.09 -7.50
C TRP A 173 -0.13 -35.95 -6.07
N TRP A 174 -0.59 -36.79 -5.13
CA TRP A 174 -0.15 -36.78 -3.73
C TRP A 174 1.34 -37.14 -3.58
N MET A 175 1.84 -38.14 -4.32
CA MET A 175 3.24 -38.55 -4.27
C MET A 175 4.19 -37.52 -4.89
N ALA A 176 3.85 -36.95 -6.05
CA ALA A 176 4.65 -35.92 -6.69
C ALA A 176 4.79 -34.66 -5.82
N ARG A 177 3.73 -34.33 -5.08
CA ARG A 177 3.65 -33.14 -4.24
C ARG A 177 4.40 -33.27 -2.91
N ARG A 178 4.38 -34.44 -2.28
CA ARG A 178 5.15 -34.70 -1.05
C ARG A 178 6.66 -34.61 -1.28
N ALA A 179 7.12 -34.99 -2.47
CA ALA A 179 8.51 -34.81 -2.89
C ALA A 179 8.88 -33.32 -3.05
N GLN A 180 7.95 -32.49 -3.52
CA GLN A 180 8.16 -31.05 -3.75
C GLN A 180 8.06 -30.22 -2.45
N GLU A 181 7.14 -30.57 -1.54
CA GLU A 181 6.98 -29.95 -0.21
C GLU A 181 8.19 -30.16 0.70
N LEU A 182 8.96 -31.24 0.49
CA LEU A 182 10.24 -31.50 1.16
C LEU A 182 11.39 -30.62 0.63
N MET A 183 11.27 -30.06 -0.58
CA MET A 183 12.35 -29.31 -1.25
C MET A 183 12.20 -27.78 -1.12
N THR A 184 11.01 -27.25 -0.91
CA THR A 184 10.81 -25.81 -0.69
C THR A 184 9.60 -25.58 0.19
N PRO A 185 9.75 -24.96 1.38
CA PRO A 185 8.59 -24.67 2.23
C PRO A 185 7.62 -23.74 1.48
N PRO A 186 6.31 -23.99 1.62
CA PRO A 186 5.28 -23.19 0.95
C PRO A 186 5.35 -21.73 1.42
N LYS A 187 5.35 -20.79 0.47
CA LYS A 187 5.36 -19.36 0.77
C LYS A 187 3.99 -18.91 1.29
N ARG A 188 4.00 -18.04 2.31
CA ARG A 188 2.79 -17.38 2.82
C ARG A 188 2.51 -16.11 2.04
N ILE A 189 1.26 -15.66 2.11
CA ILE A 189 0.84 -14.45 1.40
C ILE A 189 1.56 -13.21 1.94
N ILE A 190 1.68 -13.07 3.26
CA ILE A 190 2.42 -11.96 3.88
C ILE A 190 3.88 -11.90 3.42
N ASP A 191 4.51 -13.05 3.16
CA ASP A 191 5.89 -13.10 2.67
C ASP A 191 5.95 -12.57 1.24
N LEU A 192 4.96 -12.90 0.40
CA LEU A 192 4.82 -12.34 -0.95
C LEU A 192 4.56 -10.83 -0.92
N GLU A 193 3.69 -10.35 -0.03
CA GLU A 193 3.42 -8.91 0.12
C GLU A 193 4.68 -8.16 0.54
N LYS A 194 5.41 -8.65 1.56
CA LYS A 194 6.70 -8.09 2.00
C LYS A 194 7.72 -8.04 0.87
N GLU A 195 7.93 -9.15 0.16
CA GLU A 195 8.87 -9.22 -0.97
C GLU A 195 8.46 -8.24 -2.08
N SER A 196 7.16 -8.11 -2.36
CA SER A 196 6.59 -7.20 -3.37
C SER A 196 6.87 -5.73 -3.04
N ILE A 197 6.69 -5.34 -1.78
CA ILE A 197 6.95 -3.98 -1.30
C ILE A 197 8.43 -3.63 -1.43
N VAL A 198 9.33 -4.56 -1.08
CA VAL A 198 10.79 -4.35 -1.22
C VAL A 198 11.16 -4.00 -2.66
N LEU A 199 10.59 -4.71 -3.63
CA LEU A 199 10.80 -4.44 -5.06
C LEU A 199 10.22 -3.08 -5.49
N LEU A 200 9.03 -2.74 -5.01
CA LEU A 200 8.36 -1.48 -5.34
C LEU A 200 9.07 -0.26 -4.76
N ILE A 201 9.48 -0.34 -3.49
CA ILE A 201 10.29 0.69 -2.84
C ILE A 201 11.55 0.93 -3.64
N LYS A 202 12.26 -0.14 -4.06
CA LYS A 202 13.49 0.01 -4.83
C LYS A 202 13.27 0.75 -6.16
N ALA A 203 12.11 0.53 -6.78
CA ALA A 203 11.72 1.22 -8.00
C ALA A 203 11.35 2.68 -7.74
N LEU A 204 10.58 2.98 -6.69
CA LEU A 204 10.20 4.34 -6.30
C LEU A 204 11.40 5.20 -5.87
N GLU A 205 12.34 4.62 -5.11
CA GLU A 205 13.62 5.25 -4.75
C GLU A 205 14.45 5.64 -5.99
N THR A 206 14.33 4.88 -7.08
CA THR A 206 15.04 5.19 -8.33
C THR A 206 14.41 6.39 -9.05
N ILE A 207 13.09 6.54 -8.99
CA ILE A 207 12.38 7.67 -9.63
C ILE A 207 12.45 8.93 -8.75
N GLY A 208 12.47 8.78 -7.42
CA GLY A 208 12.41 9.87 -6.46
C GLY A 208 10.99 10.29 -6.06
N ASP A 209 10.01 9.39 -6.18
CA ASP A 209 8.65 9.62 -5.69
C ASP A 209 8.62 9.56 -4.15
N THR A 210 7.82 10.41 -3.51
CA THR A 210 7.61 10.34 -2.04
C THR A 210 6.70 9.16 -1.72
N TYR A 211 6.99 8.40 -0.67
CA TYR A 211 6.11 7.31 -0.27
C TYR A 211 6.10 7.05 1.24
N GLY A 212 5.00 6.48 1.73
CA GLY A 212 4.86 5.95 3.10
C GLY A 212 4.54 4.47 3.04
N ILE A 213 4.96 3.73 4.08
CA ILE A 213 4.69 2.29 4.22
C ILE A 213 3.98 2.09 5.55
N TYR A 214 2.76 1.59 5.46
CA TYR A 214 1.88 1.39 6.58
C TYR A 214 1.29 -0.02 6.54
N GLY A 215 1.09 -0.62 7.70
CA GLY A 215 0.32 -1.85 7.86
C GLY A 215 -0.95 -1.61 8.66
N PHE A 216 -1.94 -2.48 8.54
CA PHE A 216 -3.11 -2.42 9.41
C PHE A 216 -3.57 -3.80 9.84
N SER A 217 -4.17 -3.85 11.03
CA SER A 217 -4.90 -5.01 11.52
C SER A 217 -6.12 -4.55 12.32
N GLY A 218 -7.13 -5.40 12.42
CA GLY A 218 -8.38 -5.12 13.12
C GLY A 218 -8.60 -6.05 14.30
N TYR A 219 -9.14 -5.50 15.39
CA TYR A 219 -9.79 -6.25 16.45
C TYR A 219 -11.00 -5.49 16.96
N GLY A 220 -12.05 -5.45 16.14
CA GLY A 220 -13.24 -4.67 16.42
C GLY A 220 -13.04 -3.16 16.24
N ARG A 221 -14.14 -2.43 16.36
CA ARG A 221 -14.18 -0.98 16.11
C ARG A 221 -13.27 -0.20 17.04
N ASP A 222 -13.09 -0.68 18.27
CA ASP A 222 -12.34 0.02 19.32
C ASP A 222 -10.83 -0.22 19.22
N ASN A 223 -10.37 -1.13 18.35
CA ASN A 223 -8.94 -1.45 18.20
C ASN A 223 -8.61 -1.78 16.74
N VAL A 224 -8.60 -0.76 15.90
CA VAL A 224 -7.99 -0.84 14.57
C VAL A 224 -6.52 -0.42 14.72
N GLU A 225 -5.60 -1.37 14.56
CA GLU A 225 -4.17 -1.16 14.72
C GLU A 225 -3.58 -0.69 13.40
N PHE A 226 -2.85 0.42 13.43
CA PHE A 226 -2.19 1.01 12.27
C PHE A 226 -0.69 1.09 12.53
N TYR A 227 0.07 0.35 11.74
CA TYR A 227 1.50 0.16 11.91
C TYR A 227 2.28 1.07 10.96
N VAL A 228 3.07 1.98 11.50
CA VAL A 228 3.96 2.83 10.70
C VAL A 228 5.31 2.13 10.56
N VAL A 229 5.56 1.61 9.37
CA VAL A 229 6.87 1.05 9.00
C VAL A 229 7.79 2.20 8.57
N LYS A 230 7.26 3.10 7.73
CA LYS A 230 7.94 4.29 7.25
C LYS A 230 6.91 5.39 7.05
N ASP A 231 7.08 6.55 7.68
CA ASP A 231 6.20 7.69 7.38
C ASP A 231 6.60 8.40 6.07
N MET A 232 5.72 9.24 5.53
CA MET A 232 5.91 9.98 4.27
C MET A 232 7.17 10.85 4.29
N ASP A 233 7.44 11.51 5.41
CA ASP A 233 8.56 12.44 5.59
C ASP A 233 9.86 11.75 6.03
N GLU A 234 9.78 10.45 6.37
CA GLU A 234 10.94 9.66 6.76
C GLU A 234 11.72 9.21 5.50
N THR A 235 13.05 9.18 5.55
CA THR A 235 13.87 8.62 4.46
C THR A 235 14.05 7.12 4.63
N LEU A 236 14.34 6.39 3.54
CA LEU A 236 14.64 4.96 3.64
C LEU A 236 16.00 4.73 4.31
N SER A 237 15.98 4.57 5.63
CA SER A 237 17.16 4.27 6.45
C SER A 237 17.31 2.77 6.72
N GLU A 238 18.46 2.36 7.25
CA GLU A 238 18.67 0.98 7.72
C GLU A 238 17.66 0.57 8.81
N HIS A 239 17.18 1.52 9.62
CA HIS A 239 16.14 1.29 10.61
C HIS A 239 14.81 0.92 9.94
N VAL A 240 14.40 1.66 8.91
CA VAL A 240 13.19 1.34 8.13
C VAL A 240 13.32 -0.04 7.47
N LYS A 241 14.47 -0.37 6.89
CA LYS A 241 14.72 -1.71 6.32
C LYS A 241 14.54 -2.83 7.35
N LYS A 242 14.98 -2.63 8.60
CA LYS A 242 14.74 -3.58 9.70
C LYS A 242 13.27 -3.64 10.11
N ARG A 243 12.52 -2.54 10.06
CA ARG A 243 11.07 -2.57 10.36
C ARG A 243 10.28 -3.39 9.35
N ILE A 244 10.68 -3.37 8.07
CA ILE A 244 10.07 -4.21 7.02
C ILE A 244 10.14 -5.70 7.39
N ASP A 245 11.24 -6.16 8.00
CA ASP A 245 11.37 -7.54 8.48
C ASP A 245 10.30 -7.93 9.51
N LYS A 246 9.87 -6.98 10.36
CA LYS A 246 8.88 -7.21 11.42
C LYS A 246 7.43 -7.16 10.97
N ILE A 247 7.17 -6.88 9.69
CA ILE A 247 5.84 -7.10 9.12
C ILE A 247 5.53 -8.60 9.25
N ALA A 248 4.44 -8.91 9.93
CA ALA A 248 3.96 -10.26 10.18
C ALA A 248 2.42 -10.26 10.31
N PRO A 249 1.76 -11.40 10.09
CA PRO A 249 0.33 -11.54 10.31
C PRO A 249 -0.02 -11.31 11.79
N VAL A 250 -1.14 -10.64 12.04
CA VAL A 250 -1.61 -10.26 13.37
C VAL A 250 -3.02 -10.81 13.63
N ARG A 251 -4.08 -10.03 13.34
CA ARG A 251 -5.47 -10.37 13.72
C ARG A 251 -6.44 -10.30 12.55
N SER A 252 -7.35 -9.33 12.50
CA SER A 252 -8.43 -9.27 11.51
C SER A 252 -8.23 -8.10 10.54
N THR A 253 -9.22 -7.82 9.69
CA THR A 253 -9.13 -6.91 8.56
C THR A 253 -10.26 -5.86 8.62
N ARG A 254 -10.01 -4.71 9.26
CA ARG A 254 -10.94 -3.56 9.26
C ARG A 254 -10.41 -2.43 8.37
N MET A 255 -10.64 -2.56 7.07
CA MET A 255 -10.03 -1.70 6.05
C MET A 255 -10.54 -0.27 6.06
N GLY A 256 -11.85 -0.03 6.25
CA GLY A 256 -12.45 1.30 6.11
C GLY A 256 -11.74 2.39 6.94
N PRO A 257 -11.61 2.23 8.27
CA PRO A 257 -10.87 3.18 9.11
C PRO A 257 -9.39 3.28 8.77
N ALA A 258 -8.74 2.18 8.38
CA ALA A 258 -7.33 2.18 7.97
C ALA A 258 -7.10 2.98 6.68
N ILE A 259 -7.98 2.82 5.69
CA ILE A 259 -8.00 3.58 4.44
C ILE A 259 -8.22 5.06 4.73
N ARG A 260 -9.20 5.41 5.58
CA ARG A 260 -9.43 6.81 5.99
C ARG A 260 -8.22 7.42 6.69
N HIS A 261 -7.54 6.64 7.54
CA HIS A 261 -6.32 7.10 8.21
C HIS A 261 -5.17 7.33 7.20
N ALA A 262 -4.90 6.38 6.31
CA ALA A 262 -3.90 6.56 5.25
C ALA A 262 -4.24 7.72 4.31
N THR A 263 -5.52 7.91 3.99
CA THR A 263 -6.04 9.04 3.21
C THR A 263 -5.71 10.36 3.89
N SER A 264 -5.94 10.49 5.20
CA SER A 264 -5.59 11.70 5.95
C SER A 264 -4.08 12.01 5.92
N LYS A 265 -3.21 10.98 5.94
CA LYS A 265 -1.76 11.17 5.80
C LYS A 265 -1.36 11.65 4.38
N LEU A 266 -2.08 11.21 3.35
CA LEU A 266 -1.88 11.65 1.96
C LEU A 266 -2.41 13.08 1.71
N GLU A 267 -3.52 13.46 2.32
CA GLU A 267 -4.09 14.81 2.19
C GLU A 267 -3.16 15.92 2.68
N MET A 268 -2.30 15.61 3.66
CA MET A 268 -1.27 16.53 4.14
C MET A 268 -0.17 16.81 3.10
N ARG A 269 -0.11 16.04 2.00
CA ARG A 269 0.92 16.18 0.96
C ARG A 269 0.49 17.20 -0.08
N THR A 270 1.42 17.98 -0.60
CA THR A 270 1.15 18.98 -1.67
C THR A 270 1.31 18.43 -3.08
N SER A 271 1.62 17.13 -3.22
CA SER A 271 1.91 16.51 -4.50
C SER A 271 0.74 16.57 -5.46
N LYS A 272 1.05 16.74 -6.75
CA LYS A 272 0.03 16.79 -7.81
C LYS A 272 -0.77 15.50 -7.92
N VAL A 273 -0.10 14.35 -7.81
CA VAL A 273 -0.73 13.04 -7.85
C VAL A 273 -0.49 12.34 -6.52
N ARG A 274 -1.58 11.92 -5.87
CA ARG A 274 -1.54 11.15 -4.61
C ARG A 274 -2.15 9.78 -4.88
N ILE A 275 -1.45 8.72 -4.51
CA ILE A 275 -1.87 7.34 -4.79
C ILE A 275 -1.92 6.56 -3.47
N LEU A 276 -3.01 5.83 -3.24
CA LEU A 276 -3.16 4.89 -2.13
C LEU A 276 -3.11 3.47 -2.69
N PHE A 277 -2.02 2.74 -2.42
CA PHE A 277 -1.88 1.32 -2.72
C PHE A 277 -2.37 0.49 -1.53
N LEU A 278 -3.55 -0.11 -1.65
CA LEU A 278 -4.02 -1.15 -0.73
C LEU A 278 -3.46 -2.50 -1.19
N VAL A 279 -2.65 -3.15 -0.37
CA VAL A 279 -2.14 -4.51 -0.61
C VAL A 279 -2.82 -5.43 0.38
N SER A 280 -3.68 -6.32 -0.10
CA SER A 280 -4.44 -7.24 0.75
C SER A 280 -4.71 -8.57 0.05
N ASP A 281 -4.67 -9.62 0.84
CA ASP A 281 -4.94 -10.99 0.42
C ASP A 281 -6.42 -11.30 0.18
N GLY A 282 -7.34 -10.43 0.59
CA GLY A 282 -8.72 -10.55 0.16
C GLY A 282 -9.78 -9.76 0.92
N ARG A 283 -10.92 -10.43 1.18
CA ARG A 283 -12.18 -9.78 1.59
C ARG A 283 -12.04 -9.09 2.95
N PRO A 284 -12.54 -7.84 3.10
CA PRO A 284 -12.56 -7.17 4.39
C PRO A 284 -13.43 -7.95 5.39
N GLN A 285 -12.90 -8.21 6.59
CA GLN A 285 -13.59 -8.94 7.65
C GLN A 285 -12.99 -8.64 9.04
N ASP A 286 -13.83 -8.22 9.98
CA ASP A 286 -13.43 -7.94 11.37
C ASP A 286 -14.56 -8.24 12.36
N HIS A 287 -14.20 -8.35 13.64
CA HIS A 287 -15.16 -8.53 14.72
C HIS A 287 -16.15 -7.34 14.80
N GLY A 288 -17.44 -7.65 14.91
CA GLY A 288 -18.48 -6.62 14.98
C GLY A 288 -18.68 -5.83 13.68
N TYR A 289 -18.12 -6.29 12.55
CA TYR A 289 -18.67 -5.96 11.24
C TYR A 289 -19.94 -6.78 11.01
N GLY A 290 -21.04 -6.13 10.65
CA GLY A 290 -22.32 -6.80 10.46
C GLY A 290 -22.98 -7.27 11.77
N ARG A 291 -24.13 -7.94 11.65
CA ARG A 291 -24.88 -8.50 12.79
C ARG A 291 -24.27 -9.81 13.30
N ASP A 292 -23.55 -10.51 12.44
CA ASP A 292 -22.88 -11.78 12.73
C ASP A 292 -21.56 -11.88 11.94
N ARG A 293 -20.61 -12.69 12.43
CA ARG A 293 -19.28 -12.90 11.84
C ARG A 293 -19.31 -13.45 10.40
N THR A 294 -20.47 -13.95 9.96
CA THR A 294 -20.70 -14.49 8.62
C THR A 294 -21.11 -13.41 7.60
N GLU A 295 -21.54 -12.24 8.08
CA GLU A 295 -21.99 -11.14 7.22
C GLU A 295 -20.80 -10.36 6.65
N LYS A 296 -20.51 -10.58 5.36
CA LYS A 296 -19.36 -9.97 4.67
C LYS A 296 -19.70 -8.67 3.93
N GLU A 297 -20.98 -8.45 3.64
CA GLU A 297 -21.46 -7.34 2.82
C GLU A 297 -21.19 -5.98 3.46
N TYR A 298 -21.40 -5.85 4.78
CA TYR A 298 -21.14 -4.59 5.50
C TYR A 298 -19.71 -4.10 5.30
N ALA A 299 -18.73 -4.99 5.49
CA ALA A 299 -17.31 -4.65 5.41
C ALA A 299 -16.92 -4.23 3.98
N ILE A 300 -17.50 -4.87 2.96
CA ILE A 300 -17.31 -4.50 1.56
C ILE A 300 -17.84 -3.08 1.30
N HIS A 301 -19.04 -2.76 1.78
CA HIS A 301 -19.64 -1.44 1.57
C HIS A 301 -18.92 -0.32 2.32
N ASP A 302 -18.48 -0.53 3.56
CA ASP A 302 -17.70 0.48 4.29
C ASP A 302 -16.33 0.70 3.62
N THR A 303 -15.66 -0.38 3.21
CA THR A 303 -14.38 -0.30 2.47
C THR A 303 -14.55 0.43 1.14
N HIS A 304 -15.58 0.09 0.36
CA HIS A 304 -15.92 0.78 -0.88
C HIS A 304 -16.12 2.28 -0.64
N THR A 305 -16.87 2.63 0.40
CA THR A 305 -17.15 4.03 0.74
C THR A 305 -15.86 4.76 1.14
N ALA A 306 -14.98 4.15 1.93
CA ALA A 306 -13.68 4.72 2.28
C ALA A 306 -12.78 4.95 1.04
N LEU A 307 -12.80 4.04 0.07
CA LEU A 307 -12.07 4.21 -1.20
C LEU A 307 -12.69 5.32 -2.07
N GLN A 308 -14.02 5.44 -2.10
CA GLN A 308 -14.69 6.56 -2.77
C GLN A 308 -14.37 7.90 -2.13
N GLU A 309 -14.30 7.97 -0.79
CA GLU A 309 -13.88 9.16 -0.06
C GLU A 309 -12.46 9.58 -0.46
N ALA A 310 -11.50 8.64 -0.49
CA ALA A 310 -10.15 8.90 -0.96
C ALA A 310 -10.15 9.50 -2.39
N LYS A 311 -10.95 8.90 -3.30
CA LYS A 311 -11.12 9.41 -4.66
C LYS A 311 -11.68 10.83 -4.71
N ARG A 312 -12.68 11.14 -3.89
CA ARG A 312 -13.27 12.49 -3.79
C ARG A 312 -12.25 13.51 -3.28
N ASN A 313 -11.29 13.08 -2.47
CA ASN A 313 -10.20 13.92 -1.95
C ASN A 313 -8.99 14.00 -2.89
N GLY A 314 -9.15 13.59 -4.15
CA GLY A 314 -8.09 13.67 -5.18
C GLY A 314 -6.96 12.65 -4.99
N ILE A 315 -7.21 11.60 -4.20
CA ILE A 315 -6.29 10.47 -4.04
C ILE A 315 -6.76 9.35 -4.95
N VAL A 316 -5.83 8.69 -5.63
CA VAL A 316 -6.10 7.57 -6.52
C VAL A 316 -5.96 6.26 -5.73
N PRO A 317 -7.06 5.62 -5.28
CA PRO A 317 -6.98 4.31 -4.68
C PRO A 317 -6.66 3.24 -5.72
N PHE A 318 -5.84 2.28 -5.32
CA PHE A 318 -5.47 1.13 -6.12
C PHE A 318 -5.35 -0.11 -5.24
N CYS A 319 -6.03 -1.20 -5.60
CA CYS A 319 -5.99 -2.45 -4.84
C CYS A 319 -5.09 -3.49 -5.53
N LEU A 320 -4.12 -4.02 -4.79
CA LEU A 320 -3.30 -5.15 -5.17
C LEU A 320 -3.72 -6.35 -4.33
N THR A 321 -4.10 -7.44 -4.98
CA THR A 321 -4.49 -8.67 -4.28
C THR A 321 -3.84 -9.90 -4.89
N VAL A 322 -3.69 -10.95 -4.09
CA VAL A 322 -3.20 -12.26 -4.54
C VAL A 322 -4.34 -13.25 -4.82
N ASP A 323 -5.59 -12.89 -4.48
CA ASP A 323 -6.76 -13.74 -4.63
C ASP A 323 -7.26 -13.78 -6.09
N ARG A 324 -6.97 -14.90 -6.77
CA ARG A 324 -7.35 -15.14 -8.17
C ARG A 324 -8.86 -15.22 -8.41
N TYR A 325 -9.61 -15.62 -7.38
CA TYR A 325 -11.06 -15.83 -7.46
C TYR A 325 -11.85 -14.70 -6.78
N GLY A 326 -11.15 -13.67 -6.31
CA GLY A 326 -11.76 -12.54 -5.63
C GLY A 326 -12.52 -11.56 -6.52
N HIS A 327 -12.67 -11.88 -7.81
CA HIS A 327 -13.24 -10.98 -8.80
C HIS A 327 -14.60 -10.39 -8.38
N ASP A 328 -15.49 -11.17 -7.77
CA ASP A 328 -16.84 -10.71 -7.42
C ASP A 328 -16.85 -9.63 -6.32
N TYR A 329 -16.15 -9.86 -5.21
CA TYR A 329 -16.11 -8.88 -4.13
C TYR A 329 -15.19 -7.71 -4.47
N LEU A 330 -14.09 -7.93 -5.20
CA LEU A 330 -13.22 -6.86 -5.66
C LEU A 330 -13.97 -5.96 -6.63
N LYS A 331 -14.83 -6.52 -7.49
CA LYS A 331 -15.70 -5.73 -8.36
C LYS A 331 -16.73 -4.92 -7.57
N GLN A 332 -17.31 -5.48 -6.51
CA GLN A 332 -18.23 -4.73 -5.63
C GLN A 332 -17.51 -3.65 -4.81
N MET A 333 -16.30 -3.94 -4.31
CA MET A 333 -15.49 -3.06 -3.48
C MET A 333 -14.81 -1.95 -4.28
N CYS A 334 -14.22 -2.29 -5.43
CA CYS A 334 -13.48 -1.36 -6.26
C CYS A 334 -14.37 -0.69 -7.32
N GLN A 335 -15.40 -1.36 -7.84
CA GLN A 335 -16.25 -0.87 -8.95
C GLN A 335 -15.40 -0.25 -10.08
N ASP A 336 -15.45 1.08 -10.22
CA ASP A 336 -14.70 1.83 -11.24
C ASP A 336 -13.22 2.07 -10.88
N MET A 337 -12.77 1.64 -9.71
CA MET A 337 -11.41 1.81 -9.21
C MET A 337 -10.50 0.69 -9.72
N ALA A 338 -9.24 1.06 -10.00
CA ALA A 338 -8.28 0.12 -10.54
C ALA A 338 -7.84 -0.89 -9.48
N TYR A 339 -7.81 -2.17 -9.87
CA TYR A 339 -7.22 -3.24 -9.06
C TYR A 339 -6.37 -4.17 -9.94
N ALA A 340 -5.41 -4.84 -9.34
CA ALA A 340 -4.66 -5.92 -9.97
C ALA A 340 -4.63 -7.15 -9.09
N VAL A 341 -4.84 -8.29 -9.74
CA VAL A 341 -4.59 -9.60 -9.17
C VAL A 341 -3.18 -10.02 -9.57
N VAL A 342 -2.33 -10.23 -8.56
CA VAL A 342 -0.93 -10.64 -8.69
C VAL A 342 -0.78 -11.99 -7.98
N PRO A 343 -0.89 -13.09 -8.74
CA PRO A 343 -0.83 -14.43 -8.15
C PRO A 343 0.58 -14.89 -7.77
N ASP A 344 1.60 -14.20 -8.29
CA ASP A 344 3.02 -14.51 -8.14
C ASP A 344 3.85 -13.23 -8.23
N ILE A 345 5.01 -13.21 -7.58
CA ILE A 345 5.87 -12.01 -7.51
C ILE A 345 6.42 -11.63 -8.88
N GLU A 346 6.64 -12.61 -9.75
CA GLU A 346 7.22 -12.45 -11.08
C GLU A 346 6.32 -11.60 -11.99
N SER A 347 5.00 -11.65 -11.80
CA SER A 347 4.02 -10.86 -12.54
C SER A 347 3.90 -9.40 -12.09
N LEU A 348 4.48 -9.05 -10.94
CA LEU A 348 4.32 -7.75 -10.29
C LEU A 348 4.89 -6.56 -11.10
N PRO A 349 6.12 -6.62 -11.66
CA PRO A 349 6.73 -5.46 -12.30
C PRO A 349 5.95 -4.95 -13.52
N SER A 350 5.54 -5.87 -14.40
CA SER A 350 4.87 -5.53 -15.66
C SER A 350 3.47 -4.93 -15.43
N ARG A 351 2.73 -5.51 -14.47
CA ARG A 351 1.39 -5.05 -14.09
C ARG A 351 1.46 -3.69 -13.43
N ILE A 352 2.29 -3.53 -12.41
CA ILE A 352 2.36 -2.28 -11.66
C ILE A 352 2.90 -1.14 -12.52
N THR A 353 3.90 -1.35 -13.36
CA THR A 353 4.41 -0.28 -14.25
C THR A 353 3.33 0.25 -15.19
N THR A 354 2.56 -0.66 -15.81
CA THR A 354 1.50 -0.28 -16.76
C THR A 354 0.41 0.53 -16.06
N LEU A 355 0.07 0.15 -14.83
CA LEU A 355 -0.92 0.83 -14.02
C LEU A 355 -0.39 2.18 -13.54
N TYR A 356 0.81 2.21 -12.97
CA TYR A 356 1.45 3.43 -12.47
C TYR A 356 1.64 4.48 -13.58
N ARG A 357 1.87 4.05 -14.83
CA ARG A 357 1.82 4.91 -16.01
C ARG A 357 0.44 5.55 -16.19
N ARG A 358 -0.62 4.75 -16.27
CA ARG A 358 -2.00 5.24 -16.44
C ARG A 358 -2.46 6.18 -15.32
N LEU A 359 -1.91 6.00 -14.12
CA LEU A 359 -2.27 6.81 -12.95
C LEU A 359 -1.49 8.13 -12.85
N THR A 360 -0.40 8.29 -13.61
CA THR A 360 0.49 9.47 -13.53
C THR A 360 0.62 10.26 -14.83
N GLU A 361 0.01 9.77 -15.92
CA GLU A 361 -0.26 10.50 -17.17
C GLU A 361 -1.56 11.30 -17.07
#